data_AF-A0A7L0MLS6-F1
#
_entry.id   AF-A0A7L0MLS6-F1
#
_cell.length_a   1.000
_cell.length_b   1.000
_cell.length_c   1.000
_cell.angle_alpha   90.00
_cell.angle_beta   90.00
_cell.angle_gamma   90.00
#
_symmetry.space_group_name_H-M   'P 1'
#
loop_
_entity.id
_entity.type
_entity.pdbx_description
1 polymer ?
#
loop_
_entity_poly.entity_id
_entity_poly.type
_entity_poly.pdbx_seq_one_letter_code
_entity_poly.pdbx_strand_id
1 'polypeptide(L)'
;AGNGAEAPLLAGLMWLQQQEGGGGLRHTCEESDGLSRYGWLMHDGESFGVQEIRDGALVLRTEFLKRPGGQHGGDWSWRVTARVENTTAPPPLLSLFFYVATDGQGTLEPQLENGTRLAAVKGTTEELGHFTLSFLRPTVLSSEDPKHASYHWLEAPSPGLHRLTELVRSSLSPRAAFSAPGRPRRRFFALSPPGGLPGAPP
;
A
#
# COMPACT_ATOMS: atom_id res chain seq x y z
N ALA A 1 -36.97 -9.41 -7.09
CA ALA A 1 -35.91 -8.40 -6.99
C ALA A 1 -35.01 -8.84 -5.85
N GLY A 2 -33.83 -9.36 -6.17
CA GLY A 2 -32.90 -9.85 -5.14
C GLY A 2 -32.28 -8.66 -4.41
N ASN A 3 -32.35 -8.67 -3.08
CA ASN A 3 -31.44 -7.90 -2.24
C ASN A 3 -30.03 -8.50 -2.42
N GLY A 4 -29.33 -8.16 -3.50
CA GLY A 4 -27.89 -8.34 -3.57
C GLY A 4 -27.27 -7.22 -2.75
N ALA A 5 -26.67 -7.54 -1.61
CA ALA A 5 -25.82 -6.57 -0.94
C ALA A 5 -24.68 -6.23 -1.90
N GLU A 6 -24.54 -4.96 -2.25
CA GLU A 6 -23.41 -4.44 -3.03
C GLU A 6 -22.14 -4.84 -2.27
N ALA A 7 -21.26 -5.62 -2.91
CA ALA A 7 -20.07 -6.18 -2.30
C ALA A 7 -18.84 -5.51 -2.92
N PRO A 8 -18.46 -4.32 -2.43
CA PRO A 8 -17.47 -3.50 -3.11
C PRO A 8 -16.08 -4.13 -3.10
N LEU A 9 -15.31 -3.83 -4.15
CA LEU A 9 -13.87 -3.99 -4.14
C LEU A 9 -13.23 -2.77 -3.48
N LEU A 10 -12.41 -3.00 -2.46
CA LEU A 10 -11.67 -1.93 -1.79
C LEU A 10 -10.19 -2.00 -2.12
N ALA A 11 -9.59 -0.83 -2.32
CA ALA A 11 -8.16 -0.65 -2.39
C ALA A 11 -7.75 0.53 -1.50
N GLY A 12 -6.56 0.45 -0.90
CA GLY A 12 -6.10 1.50 -0.02
C GLY A 12 -4.59 1.53 0.19
N LEU A 13 -4.17 2.58 0.89
CA LEU A 13 -2.77 2.85 1.24
C LEU A 13 -2.64 2.94 2.75
N MET A 14 -1.62 2.29 3.27
CA MET A 14 -1.07 2.58 4.59
C MET A 14 0.39 3.00 4.44
N TRP A 15 0.92 3.73 5.41
CA TRP A 15 2.36 4.02 5.45
C TRP A 15 2.91 3.96 6.87
N LEU A 16 4.21 3.67 6.95
CA LEU A 16 4.96 3.55 8.20
C LEU A 16 6.36 4.13 8.01
N GLN A 17 6.66 5.18 8.79
CA GLN A 17 8.04 5.66 8.95
C GLN A 17 8.76 4.72 9.93
N GLN A 18 9.76 4.00 9.45
CA GLN A 18 10.47 2.98 10.22
C GLN A 18 11.39 3.63 11.26
N GLN A 19 11.21 3.26 12.53
CA GLN A 19 11.95 3.75 13.68
C GLN A 19 12.35 2.60 14.60
N GLU A 20 13.38 2.79 15.41
CA GLU A 20 13.75 1.84 16.47
C GLU A 20 12.60 1.74 17.49
N GLY A 21 12.10 0.51 17.74
CA GLY A 21 10.95 0.28 18.61
C GLY A 21 9.58 0.21 17.92
N GLY A 22 9.51 0.53 16.62
CA GLY A 22 8.27 0.51 15.82
C GLY A 22 7.68 1.90 15.64
N GLY A 23 7.20 2.20 14.43
CA GLY A 23 6.59 3.49 14.11
C GLY A 23 5.06 3.46 14.15
N GLY A 24 4.43 4.63 14.04
CA GLY A 24 2.99 4.76 13.85
C GLY A 24 2.57 4.35 12.43
N LEU A 25 1.91 3.20 12.29
CA LEU A 25 1.23 2.82 11.05
C LEU A 25 0.03 3.75 10.84
N ARG A 26 0.01 4.47 9.72
CA ARG A 26 -1.07 5.37 9.32
C ARG A 26 -2.00 4.70 8.33
N HIS A 27 -3.30 4.88 8.51
CA HIS A 27 -4.32 4.34 7.60
C HIS A 27 -5.58 5.21 7.56
N THR A 28 -6.31 5.28 8.67
CA THR A 28 -7.48 6.16 8.84
C THR A 28 -7.03 7.57 9.19
N CYS A 29 -7.89 8.55 8.97
CA CYS A 29 -7.62 9.95 9.32
C CYS A 29 -8.01 10.19 10.78
N GLU A 30 -7.17 9.79 11.74
CA GLU A 30 -7.43 10.03 13.16
C GLU A 30 -6.89 11.40 13.58
N GLU A 31 -7.67 12.19 14.32
CA GLU A 31 -7.20 13.49 14.82
C GLU A 31 -5.96 13.32 15.73
N SER A 32 -5.89 12.21 16.45
CA SER A 32 -4.74 11.83 17.28
C SER A 32 -3.47 11.48 16.49
N ASP A 33 -3.52 11.41 15.16
CA ASP A 33 -2.35 11.07 14.36
C ASP A 33 -1.28 12.16 14.35
N GLY A 34 -1.63 13.41 14.68
CA GLY A 34 -0.67 14.51 14.70
C GLY A 34 -0.08 14.83 13.32
N LEU A 35 -0.85 14.58 12.25
CA LEU A 35 -0.49 15.00 10.89
C LEU A 35 -0.43 16.53 10.84
N SER A 36 0.66 17.06 10.29
CA SER A 36 0.85 18.52 10.21
C SER A 36 -0.10 19.18 9.21
N ARG A 37 -0.44 18.49 8.12
CA ARG A 37 -1.39 18.93 7.09
C ARG A 37 -1.78 17.76 6.21
N TYR A 38 -3.03 17.70 5.78
CA TYR A 38 -3.45 16.83 4.69
C TYR A 38 -4.64 17.45 3.95
N GLY A 39 -4.78 17.15 2.66
CA GLY A 39 -5.94 17.61 1.88
C GLY A 39 -5.78 17.48 0.37
N TRP A 40 -6.89 17.62 -0.33
CA TRP A 40 -6.92 17.70 -1.79
C TRP A 40 -6.38 19.05 -2.26
N LEU A 41 -5.40 19.01 -3.16
CA LEU A 41 -4.93 20.17 -3.90
C LEU A 41 -5.78 20.40 -5.17
N MET A 42 -6.20 19.31 -5.81
CA MET A 42 -7.11 19.30 -6.95
C MET A 42 -7.99 18.06 -6.85
N HIS A 43 -9.28 18.18 -7.13
CA HIS A 43 -10.20 17.06 -7.21
C HIS A 43 -11.43 17.51 -8.00
N ASP A 44 -11.84 16.75 -9.02
CA ASP A 44 -13.00 17.10 -9.86
C ASP A 44 -14.29 16.37 -9.43
N GLY A 45 -14.19 15.45 -8.46
CA GLY A 45 -15.33 14.66 -7.98
C GLY A 45 -15.59 13.42 -8.85
N GLU A 46 -14.89 13.28 -9.97
CA GLU A 46 -15.25 12.30 -10.99
C GLU A 46 -14.05 11.58 -11.58
N SER A 47 -13.07 12.26 -12.19
CA SER A 47 -12.07 11.61 -13.04
C SER A 47 -10.65 11.65 -12.47
N PHE A 48 -10.31 12.62 -11.62
CA PHE A 48 -8.96 12.72 -11.08
C PHE A 48 -8.89 13.43 -9.72
N GLY A 49 -7.77 13.23 -9.04
CA GLY A 49 -7.46 13.98 -7.84
C GLY A 49 -5.99 13.95 -7.49
N VAL A 50 -5.54 15.01 -6.81
CA VAL A 50 -4.20 15.18 -6.27
C VAL A 50 -4.35 15.59 -4.81
N GLN A 51 -3.86 14.76 -3.91
CA GLN A 51 -3.82 15.02 -2.47
C GLN A 51 -2.36 15.10 -2.00
N GLU A 52 -2.15 15.96 -1.00
CA GLU A 52 -0.89 16.07 -0.27
C GLU A 52 -1.13 15.73 1.19
N ILE A 53 -0.22 14.94 1.79
CA ILE A 53 -0.21 14.55 3.20
C ILE A 53 1.18 14.85 3.75
N ARG A 54 1.25 15.60 4.86
CA ARG A 54 2.48 15.99 5.55
C ARG A 54 2.52 15.36 6.95
N ASP A 55 3.40 14.38 7.12
CA ASP A 55 3.60 13.60 8.34
C ASP A 55 5.01 13.85 8.89
N GLY A 56 5.18 14.94 9.64
CA GLY A 56 6.49 15.47 10.01
C GLY A 56 7.27 15.95 8.78
N ALA A 57 8.49 15.42 8.59
CA ALA A 57 9.33 15.72 7.43
C ALA A 57 8.92 14.94 6.16
N LEU A 58 8.06 13.92 6.29
CA LEU A 58 7.57 13.14 5.16
C LEU A 58 6.44 13.89 4.46
N VAL A 59 6.57 14.06 3.15
CA VAL A 59 5.51 14.55 2.27
C VAL A 59 5.12 13.45 1.30
N LEU A 60 3.88 12.98 1.42
CA LEU A 60 3.25 12.08 0.47
C LEU A 60 2.36 12.88 -0.47
N ARG A 61 2.50 12.64 -1.76
CA ARG A 61 1.58 13.11 -2.79
C ARG A 61 0.90 11.90 -3.42
N THR A 62 -0.42 11.86 -3.34
CA THR A 62 -1.27 10.79 -3.88
C THR A 62 -2.04 11.35 -5.06
N GLU A 63 -1.96 10.67 -6.21
CA GLU A 63 -2.53 11.15 -7.48
C GLU A 63 -3.28 10.02 -8.15
N PHE A 64 -4.56 10.19 -8.42
CA PHE A 64 -5.34 9.19 -9.15
C PHE A 64 -5.93 9.75 -10.44
N LEU A 65 -6.14 8.85 -11.40
CA LEU A 65 -6.83 9.12 -12.66
C LEU A 65 -7.74 7.93 -12.97
N LYS A 66 -8.98 8.21 -13.40
CA LYS A 66 -9.92 7.22 -13.93
C LYS A 66 -10.06 7.39 -15.44
N ARG A 67 -10.21 6.27 -16.13
CA ARG A 67 -10.50 6.21 -17.56
C ARG A 67 -11.79 5.40 -17.75
N PRO A 68 -12.91 6.03 -18.12
CA PRO A 68 -14.13 5.32 -18.43
C PRO A 68 -13.93 4.32 -19.58
N GLY A 69 -14.63 3.19 -19.52
CA GLY A 69 -14.56 2.17 -20.55
C GLY A 69 -15.23 0.87 -20.13
N GLY A 70 -15.44 -0.02 -21.10
CA GLY A 70 -16.04 -1.33 -20.86
C GLY A 70 -17.48 -1.26 -20.33
N GLN A 71 -17.91 -2.32 -19.64
CA GLN A 71 -19.25 -2.44 -19.05
C GLN A 71 -19.23 -2.43 -17.51
N HIS A 72 -18.05 -2.22 -16.90
CA HIS A 72 -17.83 -2.36 -15.46
C HIS A 72 -17.13 -1.14 -14.82
N GLY A 73 -17.31 0.06 -15.38
CA GLY A 73 -16.81 1.32 -14.78
C GLY A 73 -15.42 1.79 -15.23
N GLY A 74 -14.71 1.00 -16.03
CA GLY A 74 -13.43 1.39 -16.64
C GLY A 74 -12.20 1.11 -15.77
N ASP A 75 -11.12 1.84 -16.04
CA ASP A 75 -9.81 1.65 -15.40
C ASP A 75 -9.48 2.82 -14.46
N TRP A 76 -8.58 2.57 -13.52
CA TRP A 76 -7.96 3.62 -12.72
C TRP A 76 -6.47 3.38 -12.51
N SER A 77 -5.74 4.46 -12.23
CA SER A 77 -4.32 4.42 -11.91
C SER A 77 -4.03 5.32 -10.73
N TRP A 78 -3.15 4.86 -9.85
CA TRP A 78 -2.73 5.59 -8.66
C TRP A 78 -1.22 5.72 -8.62
N ARG A 79 -0.73 6.94 -8.42
CA ARG A 79 0.68 7.25 -8.16
C ARG A 79 0.83 7.79 -6.74
N VAL A 80 1.79 7.25 -6.01
CA VAL A 80 2.19 7.74 -4.68
C VAL A 80 3.64 8.19 -4.74
N THR A 81 3.88 9.47 -4.53
CA THR A 81 5.22 10.05 -4.46
C THR A 81 5.57 10.38 -3.02
N ALA A 82 6.69 9.86 -2.53
CA ALA A 82 7.20 10.17 -1.20
C ALA A 82 8.47 11.03 -1.29
N ARG A 83 8.49 12.13 -0.54
CA ARG A 83 9.62 13.06 -0.42
C ARG A 83 9.89 13.35 1.04
N VAL A 84 11.14 13.61 1.37
CA VAL A 84 11.54 14.05 2.72
C VAL A 84 12.04 15.48 2.60
N GLU A 85 11.39 16.40 3.31
CA GLU A 85 11.73 17.83 3.29
C GLU A 85 12.52 18.23 4.55
N ASN A 86 13.42 19.21 4.41
CA ASN A 86 14.08 19.91 5.52
C ASN A 86 14.80 19.01 6.56
N THR A 87 15.53 17.98 6.13
CA THR A 87 16.28 17.12 7.07
C THR A 87 17.80 17.30 6.97
N THR A 88 18.43 17.60 8.10
CA THR A 88 19.89 17.49 8.29
C THR A 88 20.31 16.03 8.51
N ALA A 89 19.38 15.16 8.90
CA ALA A 89 19.57 13.73 9.10
C ALA A 89 19.27 12.91 7.83
N PRO A 90 19.80 11.67 7.71
CA PRO A 90 19.42 10.76 6.65
C PRO A 90 17.93 10.46 6.66
N PRO A 91 17.28 10.32 5.49
CA PRO A 91 15.84 10.07 5.43
C PRO A 91 15.48 8.74 6.13
N PRO A 92 14.38 8.70 6.90
CA PRO A 92 13.90 7.46 7.50
C PRO A 92 13.56 6.45 6.40
N LEU A 93 13.61 5.16 6.74
CA LEU A 93 13.13 4.13 5.82
C LEU A 93 11.60 4.20 5.84
N LEU A 94 10.99 4.20 4.66
CA LEU A 94 9.56 4.31 4.49
C LEU A 94 9.01 2.98 3.98
N SER A 95 7.99 2.46 4.65
CA SER A 95 7.18 1.36 4.14
C SER A 95 5.85 1.91 3.65
N LEU A 96 5.50 1.57 2.41
CA LEU A 96 4.19 1.80 1.80
C LEU A 96 3.50 0.46 1.66
N PHE A 97 2.24 0.40 2.08
CA PHE A 97 1.42 -0.81 2.00
C PHE A 97 0.25 -0.50 1.06
N PHE A 98 0.21 -1.20 -0.07
CA PHE A 98 -0.92 -1.16 -0.99
C PHE A 98 -1.71 -2.44 -0.78
N TYR A 99 -3.02 -2.33 -0.59
CA TYR A 99 -3.87 -3.50 -0.37
C TYR A 99 -5.09 -3.47 -1.28
N VAL A 100 -5.65 -4.66 -1.50
CA VAL A 100 -6.95 -4.89 -2.10
C VAL A 100 -7.70 -5.89 -1.24
N ALA A 101 -8.99 -5.65 -1.04
CA ALA A 101 -9.85 -6.52 -0.25
C ALA A 101 -11.25 -6.57 -0.89
N THR A 102 -11.91 -7.72 -0.77
CA THR A 102 -13.32 -7.87 -1.11
C THR A 102 -14.15 -7.91 0.16
N ASP A 103 -15.39 -7.41 0.09
CA ASP A 103 -16.35 -7.49 1.19
C ASP A 103 -17.29 -8.69 1.00
N GLY A 104 -16.80 -9.88 1.35
CA GLY A 104 -17.63 -11.09 1.45
C GLY A 104 -17.86 -11.88 0.16
N GLN A 105 -17.65 -11.33 -1.03
CA GLN A 105 -17.80 -12.04 -2.32
C GLN A 105 -16.63 -11.78 -3.29
N GLY A 106 -16.40 -12.71 -4.21
CA GLY A 106 -15.35 -12.62 -5.22
C GLY A 106 -14.04 -13.32 -4.85
N THR A 107 -13.11 -13.36 -5.80
CA THR A 107 -11.79 -13.99 -5.65
C THR A 107 -10.66 -12.99 -5.85
N LEU A 108 -9.57 -13.20 -5.13
CA LEU A 108 -8.30 -12.47 -5.28
C LEU A 108 -7.18 -13.50 -5.35
N GLU A 109 -6.43 -13.47 -6.44
CA GLU A 109 -5.35 -14.40 -6.75
C GLU A 109 -4.02 -13.64 -6.89
N PRO A 110 -3.09 -13.76 -5.93
CA PRO A 110 -1.80 -13.08 -6.00
C PRO A 110 -0.95 -13.63 -7.15
N GLN A 111 -0.31 -12.75 -7.91
CA GLN A 111 0.62 -13.07 -8.98
C GLN A 111 2.03 -12.61 -8.58
N LEU A 112 2.88 -13.58 -8.25
CA LEU A 112 4.25 -13.31 -7.80
C LEU A 112 5.24 -13.30 -8.97
N GLU A 113 6.05 -12.25 -9.05
CA GLU A 113 7.25 -12.19 -9.88
C GLU A 113 8.43 -12.79 -9.11
N ASN A 114 9.13 -13.74 -9.74
CA ASN A 114 10.30 -14.44 -9.18
C ASN A 114 10.04 -15.06 -7.79
N GLY A 115 8.80 -15.45 -7.51
CA GLY A 115 8.38 -16.08 -6.25
C GLY A 115 8.44 -15.19 -5.00
N THR A 116 8.76 -13.90 -5.13
CA THR A 116 9.05 -13.03 -3.97
C THR A 116 8.30 -11.71 -4.00
N ARG A 117 8.10 -11.11 -5.17
CA ARG A 117 7.45 -9.81 -5.33
C ARG A 117 6.02 -9.99 -5.82
N LEU A 118 5.04 -9.49 -5.07
CA LEU A 118 3.66 -9.38 -5.57
C LEU A 118 3.61 -8.34 -6.70
N ALA A 119 3.45 -8.82 -7.93
CA ALA A 119 3.43 -7.97 -9.13
C ALA A 119 2.02 -7.59 -9.54
N ALA A 120 1.06 -8.49 -9.33
CA ALA A 120 -0.34 -8.20 -9.58
C ALA A 120 -1.25 -9.04 -8.66
N VAL A 121 -2.52 -8.65 -8.60
CA VAL A 121 -3.62 -9.47 -8.07
C VAL A 121 -4.66 -9.56 -9.18
N LYS A 122 -4.97 -10.78 -9.61
CA LYS A 122 -6.12 -11.04 -10.48
C LYS A 122 -7.32 -11.28 -9.61
N GLY A 123 -8.49 -10.78 -10.00
CA GLY A 123 -9.68 -11.02 -9.22
C GLY A 123 -10.93 -11.05 -10.06
N THR A 124 -12.00 -11.53 -9.43
CA THR A 124 -13.33 -11.57 -10.03
C THR A 124 -14.36 -11.22 -8.99
N THR A 125 -15.29 -10.33 -9.32
CA THR A 125 -16.50 -10.06 -8.51
C THR A 125 -17.72 -10.09 -9.42
N GLU A 126 -18.92 -10.17 -8.83
CA GLU A 126 -20.17 -10.14 -9.59
C GLU A 126 -20.33 -8.81 -10.36
N GLU A 127 -19.97 -7.69 -9.74
CA GLU A 127 -20.15 -6.35 -10.31
C GLU A 127 -19.04 -5.95 -11.30
N LEU A 128 -17.77 -6.25 -10.98
CA LEU A 128 -16.64 -5.82 -11.81
C LEU A 128 -16.23 -6.83 -12.88
N GLY A 129 -16.79 -8.04 -12.84
CA GLY A 129 -16.29 -9.16 -13.63
C GLY A 129 -14.82 -9.44 -13.30
N HIS A 130 -14.04 -9.83 -14.31
CA HIS A 130 -12.60 -10.05 -14.18
C HIS A 130 -11.81 -8.74 -14.18
N PHE A 131 -10.92 -8.58 -13.22
CA PHE A 131 -10.03 -7.43 -13.12
C PHE A 131 -8.59 -7.85 -12.77
N THR A 132 -7.66 -6.91 -12.94
CA THR A 132 -6.27 -7.08 -12.53
C THR A 132 -5.75 -5.79 -11.91
N LEU A 133 -5.29 -5.84 -10.67
CA LEU A 133 -4.52 -4.76 -10.05
C LEU A 133 -3.04 -5.06 -10.22
N SER A 134 -2.28 -4.14 -10.81
CA SER A 134 -0.84 -4.29 -11.01
C SER A 134 -0.08 -3.33 -10.12
N PHE A 135 0.93 -3.85 -9.41
CA PHE A 135 1.83 -3.07 -8.57
C PHE A 135 3.14 -2.87 -9.35
N LEU A 136 3.44 -1.63 -9.72
CA LEU A 136 4.67 -1.30 -10.45
C LEU A 136 5.86 -1.13 -9.50
N ARG A 137 7.07 -1.22 -10.04
CA ARG A 137 8.30 -0.99 -9.26
C ARG A 137 8.43 0.51 -8.97
N PRO A 138 8.93 0.90 -7.78
CA PRO A 138 9.16 2.30 -7.49
C PRO A 138 10.28 2.84 -8.38
N THR A 139 10.11 4.08 -8.85
CA THR A 139 11.11 4.79 -9.64
C THR A 139 11.68 5.97 -8.85
N VAL A 140 12.75 6.57 -9.37
CA VAL A 140 13.17 7.89 -8.96
C VAL A 140 12.15 8.92 -9.48
N LEU A 141 12.01 10.08 -8.82
CA LEU A 141 11.03 11.08 -9.27
C LEU A 141 11.49 11.82 -10.53
N SER A 142 12.80 12.06 -10.64
CA SER A 142 13.42 12.81 -11.74
C SER A 142 13.81 11.96 -12.95
N SER A 143 13.75 10.63 -12.84
CA SER A 143 14.05 9.69 -13.90
C SER A 143 13.19 8.44 -13.75
N GLU A 144 12.85 7.77 -14.86
CA GLU A 144 12.10 6.50 -14.81
C GLU A 144 12.96 5.31 -14.33
N ASP A 145 14.16 5.59 -13.81
CA ASP A 145 15.08 4.58 -13.32
C ASP A 145 14.48 3.86 -12.10
N PRO A 146 14.63 2.52 -12.03
CA PRO A 146 14.12 1.75 -10.91
C PRO A 146 14.87 2.10 -9.63
N LYS A 147 14.12 2.30 -8.55
CA LYS A 147 14.65 2.50 -7.21
C LYS A 147 14.81 1.15 -6.50
N HIS A 148 15.92 0.97 -5.79
CA HIS A 148 16.11 -0.22 -4.95
C HIS A 148 15.06 -0.26 -3.83
N ALA A 149 14.34 -1.37 -3.71
CA ALA A 149 13.26 -1.57 -2.75
C ALA A 149 13.20 -3.02 -2.26
N SER A 150 12.70 -3.22 -1.04
CA SER A 150 12.35 -4.54 -0.50
C SER A 150 10.84 -4.76 -0.62
N TYR A 151 10.44 -5.98 -0.96
CA TYR A 151 9.04 -6.35 -1.16
C TYR A 151 8.64 -7.40 -0.14
N HIS A 152 7.48 -7.17 0.47
CA HIS A 152 6.82 -8.10 1.38
C HIS A 152 5.33 -8.08 1.03
N TRP A 153 4.67 -9.22 1.18
CA TRP A 153 3.25 -9.34 0.92
C TRP A 153 2.62 -10.22 2.00
N LEU A 154 1.31 -10.06 2.16
CA LEU A 154 0.49 -10.81 3.09
C LEU A 154 -0.83 -11.10 2.39
N GLU A 155 -1.24 -12.35 2.44
CA GLU A 155 -2.61 -12.78 2.15
C GLU A 155 -3.20 -13.28 3.46
N ALA A 156 -4.36 -12.75 3.81
CA ALA A 156 -5.05 -13.08 5.04
C ALA A 156 -6.56 -12.87 4.85
N PRO A 157 -7.41 -13.67 5.51
CA PRO A 157 -8.84 -13.39 5.57
C PRO A 157 -9.09 -12.00 6.16
N SER A 158 -9.96 -11.21 5.53
CA SER A 158 -10.40 -9.93 6.07
C SER A 158 -11.40 -10.18 7.22
N PRO A 159 -11.10 -9.80 8.47
CA PRO A 159 -12.04 -9.93 9.58
C PRO A 159 -13.09 -8.79 9.59
N GLY A 160 -13.20 -8.05 8.49
CA GLY A 160 -13.94 -6.81 8.33
C GLY A 160 -13.01 -5.65 7.98
N LEU A 161 -13.47 -4.77 7.08
CA LEU A 161 -12.65 -3.67 6.53
C LEU A 161 -12.13 -2.71 7.60
N HIS A 162 -12.91 -2.48 8.65
CA HIS A 162 -12.54 -1.64 9.80
C HIS A 162 -11.36 -2.21 10.61
N ARG A 163 -11.01 -3.49 10.45
CA ARG A 163 -9.93 -4.17 11.19
C ARG A 163 -8.64 -4.33 10.39
N LEU A 164 -8.59 -3.85 9.15
CA LEU A 164 -7.41 -4.00 8.29
C LEU A 164 -6.16 -3.36 8.91
N THR A 165 -6.30 -2.22 9.59
CA THR A 165 -5.18 -1.58 10.30
C THR A 165 -4.58 -2.52 11.36
N GLU A 166 -5.44 -3.14 12.17
CA GLU A 166 -5.02 -4.05 13.25
C GLU A 166 -4.41 -5.32 12.70
N LEU A 167 -5.00 -5.88 11.64
CA LEU A 167 -4.47 -7.05 10.93
C LEU A 167 -3.03 -6.77 10.47
N VAL A 168 -2.81 -5.70 9.70
CA VAL A 168 -1.49 -5.32 9.21
C VAL A 168 -0.52 -5.08 10.38
N ARG A 169 -0.94 -4.33 11.40
CA ARG A 169 -0.11 -4.04 12.58
C ARG A 169 0.33 -5.33 13.30
N SER A 170 -0.57 -6.29 13.47
CA SER A 170 -0.29 -7.57 14.13
C SER A 170 0.66 -8.47 13.32
N SER A 171 0.70 -8.30 12.00
CA SER A 171 1.58 -9.06 11.09
C SER A 171 2.98 -8.45 10.92
N LEU A 172 3.25 -7.27 11.49
CA LEU A 172 4.56 -6.63 11.40
C LEU A 172 5.58 -7.29 12.33
N SER A 173 6.72 -7.72 11.79
CA SER A 173 7.84 -8.25 12.58
C SER A 173 9.15 -7.50 12.30
N PRO A 174 10.02 -7.30 13.30
CA PRO A 174 11.27 -6.53 13.17
C PRO A 174 12.43 -7.32 12.51
N ARG A 175 12.12 -8.43 11.81
CA ARG A 175 13.13 -9.40 11.35
C ARG A 175 13.73 -9.04 9.99
N ALA A 176 13.14 -8.10 9.27
CA ALA A 176 13.59 -7.75 7.93
C ALA A 176 14.79 -6.79 7.97
N ALA A 177 15.58 -6.85 6.90
CA ALA A 177 16.72 -5.96 6.71
C ALA A 177 16.74 -5.42 5.29
N PHE A 178 16.94 -4.11 5.19
CA PHE A 178 17.06 -3.37 3.94
C PHE A 178 18.54 -3.06 3.69
N SER A 179 19.04 -3.45 2.51
CA SER A 179 20.45 -3.32 2.13
C SER A 179 20.57 -2.73 0.73
N ALA A 180 20.40 -1.41 0.62
CA ALA A 180 20.59 -0.72 -0.66
C ALA A 180 22.08 -0.67 -1.05
N PRO A 181 22.41 -0.72 -2.36
CA PRO A 181 23.79 -0.60 -2.83
C PRO A 181 24.48 0.65 -2.28
N GLY A 182 25.67 0.49 -1.70
CA GLY A 182 26.46 1.60 -1.15
C GLY A 182 25.90 2.25 0.12
N ARG A 183 24.89 1.65 0.78
CA ARG A 183 24.30 2.15 2.04
C ARG A 183 24.42 1.10 3.15
N PRO A 184 24.52 1.53 4.43
CA PRO A 184 24.52 0.60 5.54
C PRO A 184 23.20 -0.16 5.61
N ARG A 185 23.27 -1.42 6.05
CA ARG A 185 22.10 -2.27 6.30
C ARG A 185 21.25 -1.67 7.42
N ARG A 186 19.93 -1.57 7.19
CA ARG A 186 18.96 -1.04 8.16
C ARG A 186 17.94 -2.12 8.50
N ARG A 187 17.62 -2.31 9.79
CA ARG A 187 16.51 -3.19 10.21
C ARG A 187 15.19 -2.44 10.09
N PHE A 188 14.11 -3.18 9.83
CA PHE A 188 12.79 -2.60 9.71
C PHE A 188 11.69 -3.62 10.00
N PHE A 189 10.50 -3.10 10.32
CA PHE A 189 9.30 -3.90 10.51
C PHE A 189 8.68 -4.23 9.16
N ALA A 190 8.53 -5.51 8.86
CA ALA A 190 7.95 -5.98 7.60
C ALA A 190 6.81 -6.97 7.85
N LEU A 191 5.94 -7.10 6.86
CA LEU A 191 4.89 -8.12 6.87
C LEU A 191 5.53 -9.50 6.97
N SER A 192 4.99 -10.32 7.86
CA SER A 192 5.32 -11.73 8.01
C SER A 192 4.07 -12.55 7.69
N PRO A 193 4.15 -13.52 6.75
CA PRO A 193 3.02 -14.39 6.48
C PRO A 193 2.66 -15.21 7.74
N PRO A 194 1.37 -15.51 7.97
CA PRO A 194 0.97 -16.41 9.03
C PRO A 194 1.63 -17.78 8.80
N GLY A 195 2.41 -18.25 9.79
CA GLY A 195 3.17 -19.51 9.71
C GLY A 195 4.69 -19.37 9.57
N GLY A 196 5.22 -18.14 9.42
CA GLY A 196 6.65 -17.91 9.23
C GLY A 196 7.15 -18.29 7.84
N LEU A 197 8.37 -17.88 7.49
CA LEU A 197 9.02 -18.31 6.25
C LEU A 197 9.34 -19.82 6.36
N PRO A 198 9.11 -20.63 5.30
CA PRO A 198 9.63 -21.99 5.27
C PRO A 198 11.16 -21.94 5.43
N GLY A 199 11.68 -22.48 6.54
CA GLY A 199 13.12 -22.64 6.77
C GLY A 199 13.76 -21.83 7.92
N ALA A 200 13.00 -21.21 8.82
CA ALA A 200 13.60 -20.83 10.12
C ALA A 200 13.79 -22.10 10.98
N PRO A 201 15.00 -22.39 11.50
CA PRO A 201 15.17 -23.50 12.43
C PRO A 201 14.38 -23.25 13.72
N PRO A 202 14.02 -24.31 14.46
CA PRO A 202 13.30 -24.21 15.74
C PRO A 202 14.04 -23.33 16.76
#